data_AF-A0AAE1U9I9-F1
#
_entry.id   AF-A0AAE1U9I9-F1
#
_cell.length_a   1.000
_cell.length_b   1.000
_cell.length_c   1.000
_cell.angle_alpha   90.00
_cell.angle_beta   90.00
_cell.angle_gamma   90.00
#
_symmetry.space_group_name_H-M   'P 1'
#
loop_
_entity.id
_entity.type
_entity.pdbx_description
1 polymer ?
#
loop_
_entity_poly.entity_id
_entity_poly.type
_entity_poly.pdbx_seq_one_letter_code
_entity_poly.pdbx_strand_id
1 'polypeptide(L)'
;MVLTPCEYDQYTCDDGTCIASEKRCNLLLDCPDHSDEVECSVWIYSHIYSASHPPPTPEDSSTPLQLNTSLLITSVREININTFTIVIDTSLSISWRDLRLKLKNLQPLMLANKLNETQVWWPNTEIKDASLGEVEMTHASRMLYVRREDEPLPSFMSGEYGEGWLGLRL
;
A
#
# COMPACT_ATOMS: atom_id res chain seq x y z
N MET A 1 -7.05 29.86 26.64
CA MET A 1 -6.64 28.68 25.85
C MET A 1 -7.10 28.94 24.44
N VAL A 2 -6.18 29.17 23.52
CA VAL A 2 -6.49 29.45 22.12
C VAL A 2 -5.90 28.28 21.35
N LEU A 3 -6.74 27.35 20.93
CA LEU A 3 -6.41 26.43 19.84
C LEU A 3 -6.52 27.29 18.58
N THR A 4 -5.45 28.01 18.23
CA THR A 4 -5.28 28.45 16.86
C THR A 4 -4.74 27.24 16.11
N PRO A 5 -5.57 26.54 15.33
CA PRO A 5 -5.08 25.48 14.48
C PRO A 5 -4.01 26.05 13.52
N CYS A 6 -2.95 25.28 13.31
CA CYS A 6 -1.81 25.67 12.47
C CYS A 6 -2.25 25.97 11.02
N GLU A 7 -1.33 26.53 10.22
CA GLU A 7 -1.61 26.79 8.80
C GLU A 7 -1.97 25.50 8.02
N TYR A 8 -2.57 25.67 6.84
CA TYR A 8 -3.11 24.57 6.02
C TYR A 8 -2.12 23.41 5.79
N ASP A 9 -0.84 23.74 5.64
CA ASP A 9 0.26 22.84 5.32
C ASP A 9 1.05 22.39 6.56
N GLN A 10 0.54 22.67 7.76
CA GLN A 10 1.20 22.38 9.03
C GLN A 10 0.42 21.36 9.86
N TYR A 11 1.16 20.49 10.53
CA TYR A 11 0.67 19.57 11.54
C TYR A 11 0.79 20.22 12.93
N THR A 12 -0.25 20.08 13.75
CA THR A 12 -0.27 20.55 15.14
C THR A 12 0.15 19.40 16.06
N CYS A 13 1.28 19.57 16.77
CA CYS A 13 1.73 18.66 17.82
C CYS A 13 0.74 18.66 19.01
N ASP A 14 0.81 17.68 19.91
CA ASP A 14 -0.08 17.62 21.08
C ASP A 14 0.17 18.76 22.07
N ASP A 15 1.41 19.27 22.14
CA ASP A 15 1.81 20.47 22.89
C ASP A 15 1.37 21.79 22.22
N GLY A 16 0.78 21.72 21.01
CA GLY A 16 0.29 22.88 20.25
C GLY A 16 1.35 23.57 19.38
N THR A 17 2.56 23.01 19.28
CA THR A 17 3.59 23.46 18.33
C THR A 17 3.18 23.11 16.90
N CYS A 18 3.53 23.97 15.93
CA CYS A 18 3.27 23.74 14.51
C CYS A 18 4.54 23.31 13.80
N ILE A 19 4.47 22.21 13.04
CA ILE A 19 5.53 21.73 12.15
C ILE A 19 4.96 21.58 10.73
N ALA A 20 5.81 21.51 9.71
CA ALA A 20 5.33 21.20 8.36
C ALA A 20 4.66 19.81 8.33
N SER A 21 3.54 19.67 7.61
CA SER A 21 2.81 18.39 7.48
C SER A 21 3.67 17.25 6.94
N GLU A 22 4.63 17.55 6.06
CA GLU A 22 5.62 16.59 5.54
C GLU A 22 6.57 16.03 6.61
N LYS A 23 6.68 16.71 7.75
CA LYS A 23 7.49 16.25 8.89
C LYS A 23 6.77 15.23 9.75
N ARG A 24 5.46 15.03 9.56
CA ARG A 24 4.73 13.99 10.27
C ARG A 24 5.18 12.61 9.79
N CYS A 25 5.65 11.77 10.71
CA CYS A 25 6.11 10.41 10.43
C CYS A 25 7.28 10.33 9.45
N ASN A 26 8.19 11.29 9.54
CA ASN A 26 9.42 11.33 8.76
C ASN A 26 10.59 10.61 9.45
N LEU A 27 10.35 9.96 10.60
CA LEU A 27 11.32 9.28 11.46
C LEU A 27 12.28 10.22 12.21
N LEU A 28 11.97 11.51 12.26
CA LEU A 28 12.71 12.53 13.00
C LEU A 28 11.78 13.12 14.07
N LEU A 29 12.36 13.45 15.22
CA LEU A 29 11.61 14.09 16.31
C LEU A 29 11.57 15.60 16.07
N ASP A 30 10.60 16.06 15.29
CA ASP A 30 10.40 17.47 14.98
C ASP A 30 9.50 18.17 16.01
N CYS A 31 8.55 17.47 16.63
CA CYS A 31 7.79 18.01 17.75
C CYS A 31 8.55 17.90 19.09
N PRO A 32 8.47 18.91 19.99
CA PRO A 32 9.08 18.83 21.33
C PRO A 32 8.56 17.71 22.23
N ASP A 33 7.32 17.29 22.01
CA ASP A 33 6.61 16.19 22.69
C ASP A 33 6.67 14.87 21.91
N HIS A 34 7.33 14.86 20.75
CA HIS A 34 7.47 13.71 19.84
C HIS A 34 6.15 13.18 19.26
N SER A 35 5.06 13.95 19.32
CA SER A 35 3.74 13.49 18.86
C SER A 35 3.70 13.26 17.33
N ASP A 36 4.62 13.87 16.60
CA ASP A 36 4.81 13.71 15.15
C ASP A 36 5.32 12.33 14.71
N GLU A 37 5.80 11.49 15.63
CA GLU A 37 6.25 10.14 15.33
C GLU A 37 5.38 9.05 15.99
N VAL A 38 4.24 9.46 16.55
CA VAL A 38 3.27 8.56 17.20
C VAL A 38 2.18 8.14 16.19
N GLU A 39 1.66 6.93 16.23
CA GLU A 39 0.55 6.45 15.36
C GLU A 39 0.79 6.56 13.83
N CYS A 40 2.06 6.48 13.39
CA CYS A 40 2.46 6.58 11.99
C CYS A 40 2.09 5.41 11.06
N SER A 41 1.30 4.46 11.55
CA SER A 41 0.79 3.39 10.71
C SER A 41 -0.23 3.93 9.70
N VAL A 42 -0.28 3.34 8.51
CA VAL A 42 -1.33 3.66 7.53
C VAL A 42 -2.62 2.99 8.00
N TRP A 43 -3.67 3.78 8.20
CA TRP A 43 -4.98 3.27 8.64
C TRP A 43 -6.03 3.41 7.54
N ILE A 44 -6.83 2.37 7.37
CA ILE A 44 -8.02 2.39 6.52
C ILE A 44 -9.16 2.95 7.36
N TYR A 45 -9.65 4.13 6.98
CA TYR A 45 -10.71 4.83 7.72
C TYR A 45 -12.13 4.37 7.34
N SER A 46 -12.26 3.57 6.29
CA SER A 46 -13.57 3.08 5.85
C SER A 46 -14.06 1.94 6.76
N HIS A 47 -14.90 2.27 7.74
CA HIS A 47 -15.53 1.30 8.64
C HIS A 47 -16.43 0.27 7.93
N ILE A 48 -16.76 0.51 6.66
CA ILE A 48 -17.64 -0.34 5.82
C ILE A 48 -16.81 -1.14 4.81
N TYR A 49 -15.48 -0.95 4.78
CA TYR A 49 -14.62 -1.68 3.87
C TYR A 49 -14.62 -3.18 4.18
N SER A 50 -14.73 -4.00 3.13
CA SER A 50 -14.71 -5.45 3.22
C SER A 50 -13.60 -6.00 2.33
N ALA A 51 -12.56 -6.53 2.96
CA ALA A 51 -11.41 -7.14 2.29
C ALA A 51 -11.75 -8.48 1.59
N SER A 52 -12.93 -9.05 1.82
CA SER A 52 -13.32 -10.33 1.20
C SER A 52 -13.84 -10.17 -0.23
N HIS A 53 -14.13 -8.94 -0.68
CA HIS A 53 -14.73 -8.68 -1.98
C HIS A 53 -13.83 -7.79 -2.83
N PRO A 54 -13.69 -8.09 -4.15
CA PRO A 54 -12.91 -7.25 -5.05
C PRO A 54 -13.47 -5.82 -5.12
N PRO A 55 -12.62 -4.83 -5.44
CA PRO A 55 -13.06 -3.48 -5.74
C PRO A 55 -14.13 -3.45 -6.83
N PRO A 56 -15.22 -2.69 -6.66
CA PRO A 56 -16.22 -2.50 -7.71
C PRO A 56 -15.61 -1.67 -8.85
N THR A 57 -15.87 -2.10 -10.09
CA THR A 57 -15.53 -1.31 -11.28
C THR A 57 -16.65 -0.30 -11.58
N PRO A 58 -16.32 0.94 -11.98
CA PRO A 58 -17.32 1.98 -12.25
C PRO A 58 -18.13 1.77 -13.54
N GLU A 59 -17.68 0.90 -14.46
CA GLU A 59 -18.26 0.72 -15.81
C GLU A 59 -19.01 -0.62 -15.95
N ASP A 60 -20.09 -0.82 -15.20
CA ASP A 60 -20.89 -2.05 -15.14
C ASP A 60 -20.20 -3.26 -14.49
N SER A 61 -21.01 -4.08 -13.81
CA SER A 61 -20.60 -5.33 -13.13
C SER A 61 -19.97 -6.41 -14.04
N SER A 62 -19.87 -6.15 -15.34
CA SER A 62 -19.29 -7.04 -16.35
C SER A 62 -17.83 -6.73 -16.67
N THR A 63 -17.30 -5.57 -16.24
CA THR A 63 -15.90 -5.23 -16.48
C THR A 63 -14.99 -5.83 -15.40
N PRO A 64 -13.98 -6.65 -15.78
CA PRO A 64 -13.06 -7.20 -14.79
C PRO A 64 -12.17 -6.10 -14.20
N LEU A 65 -11.75 -6.29 -12.95
CA LEU A 65 -10.78 -5.41 -12.30
C LEU A 65 -9.47 -5.40 -13.10
N GLN A 66 -9.00 -4.21 -13.45
CA GLN A 66 -7.72 -4.05 -14.13
C GLN A 66 -6.56 -4.23 -13.13
N LEU A 67 -5.72 -5.21 -13.40
CA LEU A 67 -4.51 -5.50 -12.63
C LEU A 67 -3.29 -5.20 -13.50
N ASN A 68 -2.37 -4.39 -12.98
CA ASN A 68 -1.07 -4.18 -13.59
C ASN A 68 -0.09 -5.18 -12.98
N THR A 69 0.36 -6.14 -13.77
CA THR A 69 1.26 -7.19 -13.31
C THR A 69 2.62 -7.05 -13.97
N SER A 70 3.68 -7.34 -13.22
CA SER A 70 5.06 -7.32 -13.71
C SER A 70 5.81 -8.47 -13.06
N LEU A 71 6.30 -9.39 -13.88
CA LEU A 71 7.13 -10.51 -13.44
C LEU A 71 8.57 -10.23 -13.86
N LEU A 72 9.47 -10.20 -12.89
CA LEU A 72 10.89 -10.04 -13.13
C LEU A 72 11.62 -11.32 -12.73
N ILE A 73 12.29 -11.95 -13.69
CA ILE A 73 13.23 -13.04 -13.40
C ILE A 73 14.51 -12.40 -12.86
N THR A 74 14.86 -12.72 -11.61
CA THR A 74 16.06 -12.18 -10.96
C THR A 74 17.25 -13.10 -11.15
N SER A 75 17.04 -14.41 -11.14
CA SER A 75 18.09 -15.40 -11.36
C SER A 75 17.53 -16.74 -11.81
N VAL A 76 18.35 -17.53 -12.51
CA VAL A 76 18.08 -18.94 -12.80
C VAL A 76 19.01 -19.76 -11.92
N ARG A 77 18.45 -20.49 -10.94
CA ARG A 77 19.23 -21.29 -9.98
C ARG A 77 19.68 -22.62 -10.57
N GLU A 78 18.79 -23.32 -11.25
CA GLU A 78 19.06 -24.67 -11.77
C GLU A 78 18.27 -24.93 -13.05
N ILE A 79 18.89 -25.63 -13.99
CA ILE A 79 18.26 -26.14 -15.20
C ILE A 79 18.60 -27.64 -15.30
N ASN A 80 17.58 -28.49 -15.30
CA ASN A 80 17.74 -29.93 -15.44
C ASN A 80 17.02 -30.42 -16.70
N ILE A 81 17.79 -30.87 -17.68
CA ILE A 81 17.29 -31.33 -18.98
C ILE A 81 16.73 -32.75 -18.95
N ASN A 82 17.12 -33.57 -17.98
CA ASN A 82 16.65 -34.95 -17.89
C ASN A 82 15.24 -35.00 -17.30
N THR A 83 14.96 -34.12 -16.34
CA THR A 83 13.64 -33.95 -15.71
C THR A 83 12.82 -32.82 -16.34
N PHE A 84 13.39 -32.07 -17.28
CA PHE A 84 12.79 -30.87 -17.87
C PHE A 84 12.31 -29.83 -16.83
N THR A 85 13.06 -29.67 -15.74
CA THR A 85 12.74 -28.72 -14.67
C THR A 85 13.69 -27.53 -14.69
N ILE A 86 13.15 -26.36 -14.34
CA ILE A 86 13.92 -25.13 -14.15
C ILE A 86 13.53 -24.49 -12.82
N VAL A 87 14.53 -24.07 -12.05
CA VAL A 87 14.34 -23.36 -10.78
C VAL A 87 14.77 -21.92 -10.98
N ILE A 88 13.84 -20.98 -10.78
CA ILE A 88 14.02 -19.57 -11.09
C ILE A 88 13.65 -18.74 -9.86
N ASP A 89 14.49 -17.77 -9.51
CA ASP A 89 14.12 -16.69 -8.61
C ASP A 89 13.40 -15.61 -9.40
N THR A 90 12.21 -15.23 -8.94
CA THR A 90 11.39 -14.20 -9.58
C THR A 90 10.85 -13.22 -8.55
N SER A 91 10.62 -11.98 -8.96
CA SER A 91 9.87 -11.00 -8.20
C SER A 91 8.61 -10.64 -8.99
N LEU A 92 7.45 -10.88 -8.37
CA LEU A 92 6.15 -10.58 -8.96
C LEU A 92 5.59 -9.33 -8.29
N SER A 93 5.23 -8.35 -9.11
CA SER A 93 4.54 -7.13 -8.67
C SER A 93 3.16 -7.06 -9.28
N ILE A 94 2.14 -6.84 -8.46
CA ILE A 94 0.75 -6.68 -8.87
C ILE A 94 0.25 -5.38 -8.28
N SER A 95 -0.25 -4.46 -9.11
CA SER A 95 -0.88 -3.23 -8.65
C SER A 95 -2.31 -3.10 -9.16
N TRP A 96 -3.17 -2.57 -8.31
CA TRP A 96 -4.58 -2.33 -8.60
C TRP A 96 -5.09 -1.10 -7.87
N ARG A 97 -6.23 -0.58 -8.31
CA ARG A 97 -6.89 0.56 -7.70
C ARG A 97 -8.14 0.11 -6.96
N ASP A 98 -8.25 0.44 -5.68
CA ASP A 98 -9.47 0.25 -4.89
C ASP A 98 -10.02 1.61 -4.47
N LEU A 99 -11.05 2.08 -5.17
CA LEU A 99 -11.68 3.38 -4.93
C LEU A 99 -12.42 3.46 -3.58
N ARG A 100 -12.63 2.33 -2.89
CA ARG A 100 -13.32 2.29 -1.59
C ARG A 100 -12.40 2.61 -0.43
N LEU A 101 -11.08 2.54 -0.63
CA LEU A 101 -10.12 2.80 0.41
C LEU A 101 -9.92 4.29 0.62
N LYS A 102 -10.07 4.70 1.87
CA LYS A 102 -9.70 6.03 2.35
C LYS A 102 -8.59 5.81 3.37
N LEU A 103 -7.39 6.25 3.02
CA LEU A 103 -6.16 5.99 3.77
C LEU A 103 -5.70 7.28 4.45
N LYS A 104 -5.27 7.15 5.70
CA LYS A 104 -4.64 8.23 6.48
C LYS A 104 -3.15 7.95 6.67
N ASN A 105 -2.37 9.00 6.94
CA ASN A 105 -0.94 8.94 7.22
C ASN A 105 -0.10 8.38 6.04
N LEU A 106 -0.52 8.65 4.80
CA LEU A 106 0.22 8.23 3.61
C LEU A 106 1.48 9.06 3.42
N GLN A 107 2.61 8.38 3.51
CA GLN A 107 3.92 8.94 3.26
C GLN A 107 4.18 9.13 1.75
N PRO A 108 5.06 10.07 1.37
CA PRO A 108 5.47 10.26 -0.02
C PRO A 108 6.12 9.01 -0.61
N LEU A 109 6.87 8.26 0.21
CA LEU A 109 7.57 7.05 -0.21
C LEU A 109 6.65 5.82 -0.05
N MET A 110 6.38 5.14 -1.16
CA MET A 110 5.54 3.92 -1.17
C MET A 110 6.04 2.83 -0.20
N LEU A 111 7.36 2.67 -0.05
CA LEU A 111 7.94 1.65 0.83
C LEU A 111 7.67 1.90 2.32
N ALA A 112 7.38 3.15 2.71
CA ALA A 112 6.98 3.50 4.07
C ALA A 112 5.50 3.19 4.33
N ASN A 113 4.68 3.11 3.28
CA ASN A 113 3.25 2.83 3.36
C ASN A 113 2.95 1.33 3.32
N LYS A 114 3.60 0.56 4.18
CA LYS A 114 3.38 -0.89 4.27
C LYS A 114 2.06 -1.18 4.97
N LEU A 115 1.27 -2.09 4.40
CA LEU A 115 0.01 -2.58 4.97
C LEU A 115 0.10 -4.05 5.38
N ASN A 116 -0.78 -4.45 6.31
CA ASN A 116 -0.97 -5.86 6.62
C ASN A 116 -1.89 -6.53 5.59
N GLU A 117 -1.58 -7.78 5.24
CA GLU A 117 -2.30 -8.54 4.20
C GLU A 117 -3.79 -8.76 4.51
N THR A 118 -4.19 -8.71 5.77
CA THR A 118 -5.58 -8.94 6.20
C THR A 118 -6.47 -7.70 6.09
N GLN A 119 -5.87 -6.52 5.92
CA GLN A 119 -6.61 -5.26 5.98
C GLN A 119 -7.24 -4.88 4.63
N VAL A 120 -6.73 -5.41 3.53
CA VAL A 120 -7.11 -5.02 2.16
C VAL A 120 -7.36 -6.25 1.30
N TRP A 121 -8.36 -6.18 0.42
CA TRP A 121 -8.56 -7.19 -0.61
C TRP A 121 -7.36 -7.25 -1.53
N TRP A 122 -6.89 -8.44 -1.84
CA TRP A 122 -5.83 -8.66 -2.83
C TRP A 122 -6.18 -9.87 -3.71
N PRO A 123 -5.69 -9.91 -4.97
CA PRO A 123 -6.03 -10.99 -5.89
C PRO A 123 -5.29 -12.28 -5.54
N ASN A 124 -6.02 -13.37 -5.33
CA ASN A 124 -5.42 -14.70 -5.29
C ASN A 124 -4.79 -15.01 -6.66
N THR A 125 -3.49 -15.32 -6.66
CA THR A 125 -2.75 -15.65 -7.88
C THR A 125 -2.32 -17.10 -7.90
N GLU A 126 -2.57 -17.75 -9.02
CA GLU A 126 -2.09 -19.09 -9.33
C GLU A 126 -1.11 -18.97 -10.50
N ILE A 127 0.10 -19.51 -10.36
CA ILE A 127 1.09 -19.56 -11.42
C ILE A 127 1.13 -20.97 -11.98
N LYS A 128 0.92 -21.06 -13.29
CA LYS A 128 0.93 -22.31 -14.05
C LYS A 128 2.11 -22.33 -14.99
N ASP A 129 2.59 -23.53 -15.29
CA ASP A 129 3.61 -23.71 -16.32
C ASP A 129 3.01 -23.60 -17.74
N ALA A 130 3.85 -23.79 -18.76
CA ALA A 130 3.43 -23.73 -20.17
C ALA A 130 2.44 -24.84 -20.57
N SER A 131 2.38 -25.93 -19.81
CA SER A 131 1.44 -27.05 -19.98
C SER A 131 0.15 -26.88 -19.16
N LEU A 132 0.02 -25.76 -18.44
CA LEU A 132 -1.04 -25.48 -17.46
C LEU A 132 -0.95 -26.36 -16.20
N GLY A 133 0.20 -26.97 -15.95
CA GLY A 133 0.52 -27.71 -14.72
C GLY A 133 0.78 -26.78 -13.54
N GLU A 134 0.60 -27.32 -12.33
CA GLU A 134 0.93 -26.62 -11.09
C GLU A 134 2.44 -26.43 -10.95
N VAL A 135 2.86 -25.24 -10.56
CA VAL A 135 4.25 -24.92 -10.29
C VAL A 135 4.50 -24.96 -8.79
N GLU A 136 5.54 -25.67 -8.37
CA GLU A 136 5.99 -25.63 -6.98
C GLU A 136 6.59 -24.24 -6.68
N MET A 137 5.87 -23.45 -5.88
CA MET A 137 6.28 -22.09 -5.53
C MET A 137 6.75 -22.02 -4.08
N THR A 138 7.96 -21.49 -3.90
CA THR A 138 8.46 -21.10 -2.58
C THR A 138 8.49 -19.59 -2.49
N HIS A 139 7.65 -19.03 -1.61
CA HIS A 139 7.56 -17.58 -1.43
C HIS A 139 8.63 -17.10 -0.44
N ALA A 140 9.58 -16.31 -0.92
CA ALA A 140 10.65 -15.76 -0.08
C ALA A 140 10.17 -14.57 0.77
N SER A 141 9.30 -13.72 0.25
CA SER A 141 8.77 -12.56 0.99
C SER A 141 7.47 -12.03 0.36
N ARG A 142 6.49 -11.67 1.17
CA ARG A 142 5.25 -11.02 0.71
C ARG A 142 5.12 -9.66 1.37
N MET A 143 4.84 -8.63 0.58
CA MET A 143 4.78 -7.25 1.05
C MET A 143 3.73 -6.46 0.29
N LEU A 144 2.77 -5.89 1.02
CA LEU A 144 1.74 -5.02 0.49
C LEU A 144 2.07 -3.56 0.81
N TYR A 145 2.00 -2.70 -0.20
CA TYR A 145 2.30 -1.27 -0.09
C TYR A 145 1.19 -0.44 -0.74
N VAL A 146 1.08 0.83 -0.32
CA VAL A 146 0.23 1.83 -0.96
C VAL A 146 1.07 2.94 -1.55
N ARG A 147 0.85 3.23 -2.82
CA ARG A 147 1.37 4.42 -3.47
C ARG A 147 0.37 5.56 -3.33
N ARG A 148 0.81 6.68 -2.73
CA ARG A 148 0.05 7.92 -2.66
C ARG A 148 -0.11 8.53 -4.07
N GLU A 149 -1.33 8.87 -4.47
CA GLU A 149 -1.61 9.62 -5.72
C GLU A 149 -1.82 11.11 -5.48
N ASP A 150 -2.53 11.45 -4.41
CA ASP A 150 -2.94 12.82 -4.11
C ASP A 150 -2.23 13.40 -2.87
N GLU A 151 -2.13 14.72 -2.83
CA GLU A 151 -1.71 15.45 -1.63
C GLU A 151 -2.75 15.26 -0.50
N PRO A 152 -2.31 15.21 0.77
CA PRO A 152 -3.21 15.06 1.90
C PRO A 152 -4.21 16.24 1.94
N LEU A 153 -5.49 15.94 2.14
CA LEU A 153 -6.51 16.96 2.35
C LEU A 153 -6.19 17.79 3.61
N PRO A 154 -6.58 19.08 3.63
CA PRO A 154 -6.34 19.96 4.77
C PRO A 154 -6.91 19.43 6.09
N SER A 155 -6.13 19.63 7.15
CA SER A 155 -6.45 19.26 8.54
C SER A 155 -7.82 19.75 9.03
N PHE A 156 -8.32 20.88 8.51
CA PHE A 156 -9.61 21.48 8.86
C PHE A 156 -10.84 20.81 8.23
N MET A 157 -10.65 20.00 7.19
CA MET A 157 -11.74 19.24 6.57
C MET A 157 -11.72 17.79 7.06
N SER A 158 -11.76 17.60 8.38
CA SER A 158 -12.05 16.30 9.02
C SER A 158 -11.34 15.10 8.37
N GLY A 159 -10.01 15.10 8.36
CA GLY A 159 -9.19 13.92 8.05
C GLY A 159 -8.34 14.08 6.80
N GLU A 160 -7.05 13.90 6.98
CA GLU A 160 -6.06 13.73 5.93
C GLU A 160 -6.40 12.47 5.12
N TYR A 161 -7.21 12.59 4.07
CA TYR A 161 -7.48 11.48 3.16
C TYR A 161 -6.56 11.62 1.94
N GLY A 162 -5.78 10.58 1.66
CA GLY A 162 -5.12 10.40 0.37
C GLY A 162 -5.77 9.22 -0.37
N GLU A 163 -5.99 9.37 -1.67
CA GLU A 163 -6.26 8.24 -2.57
C GLU A 163 -4.92 7.66 -3.06
N GLY A 164 -4.89 6.36 -3.33
CA GLY A 164 -3.65 5.68 -3.69
C GLY A 164 -3.85 4.37 -4.42
N TRP A 165 -2.85 3.98 -5.22
CA TRP A 165 -2.77 2.65 -5.79
C TRP A 165 -2.25 1.67 -4.75
N LEU A 166 -2.83 0.48 -4.73
CA LEU A 166 -2.31 -0.64 -3.97
C LEU A 166 -1.31 -1.39 -4.84
N GLY A 167 -0.20 -1.79 -4.23
CA GLY A 167 0.84 -2.60 -4.86
C GLY A 167 1.22 -3.76 -3.95
N LEU A 168 1.01 -4.98 -4.41
CA LEU A 168 1.53 -6.19 -3.79
C LEU A 168 2.82 -6.61 -4.49
N ARG A 169 3.84 -6.91 -3.70
CA ARG A 169 5.09 -7.51 -4.16
C ARG A 169 5.30 -8.86 -3.49
N LEU A 170 5.52 -9.88 -4.31
CA LEU A 170 5.75 -11.28 -3.96
C LEU A 170 7.14 -11.73 -4.42
#